data_AF-A0A937QHB3-F1
#
_entry.id   AF-A0A937QHB3-F1
#
_cell.length_a   1.000
_cell.length_b   1.000
_cell.length_c   1.000
_cell.angle_alpha   90.00
_cell.angle_beta   90.00
_cell.angle_gamma   90.00
#
_symmetry.space_group_name_H-M   'P 1'
#
loop_
_entity.id
_entity.type
_entity.pdbx_description
1 polymer ?
#
loop_
_entity_poly.entity_id
_entity_poly.type
_entity_poly.pdbx_seq_one_letter_code
_entity_poly.pdbx_strand_id
1 'polypeptide(L)'
;ILTDMNIDPASTMASLERILSSHPHKPRGIVATLKLSDLSHAEELDQWCLSCASWGYQTRVQQLSTGGQEICLVAQKKNSSRN
;
A
#
# COMPACT_ATOMS: atom_id res chain seq x y z
N ILE A 1 7.96 6.02 0.64
CA ILE A 1 7.41 5.91 2.01
C ILE A 1 7.57 4.47 2.45
N LEU A 2 8.07 4.24 3.65
CA LEU A 2 8.07 2.92 4.28
C LEU A 2 7.18 3.02 5.51
N THR A 3 6.28 2.06 5.71
CA THR A 3 5.39 2.06 6.87
C THR A 3 5.11 0.63 7.35
N ASP A 4 5.18 0.46 8.67
CA ASP A 4 4.80 -0.74 9.41
C ASP A 4 4.09 -0.26 10.67
N MET A 5 2.77 -0.14 10.58
CA MET A 5 1.94 0.40 11.65
C MET A 5 1.12 -0.71 12.27
N ASN A 6 1.05 -0.73 13.61
CA ASN A 6 0.21 -1.65 14.36
C ASN A 6 -1.23 -1.13 14.49
N ILE A 7 -1.88 -0.90 13.35
CA ILE A 7 -3.26 -0.43 13.21
C ILE A 7 -3.95 -1.20 12.08
N ASP A 8 -5.26 -1.06 11.94
CA ASP A 8 -6.01 -1.72 10.88
C ASP A 8 -5.56 -1.23 9.47
N PRO A 9 -5.73 -2.07 8.42
CA PRO A 9 -5.31 -1.72 7.07
C PRO A 9 -5.97 -0.45 6.52
N ALA A 10 -7.26 -0.21 6.81
CA ALA A 10 -7.98 0.96 6.31
C ALA A 10 -7.41 2.26 6.90
N SER A 11 -7.09 2.27 8.20
CA SER A 11 -6.42 3.39 8.87
C SER A 11 -5.02 3.64 8.31
N THR A 12 -4.29 2.58 7.94
CA THR A 12 -2.99 2.69 7.26
C THR A 12 -3.15 3.35 5.89
N MET A 13 -4.11 2.90 5.08
CA MET A 13 -4.38 3.44 3.74
C MET A 13 -4.83 4.90 3.79
N ALA A 14 -5.72 5.26 4.72
CA ALA A 14 -6.16 6.65 4.93
C ALA A 14 -4.99 7.56 5.34
N SER A 15 -4.04 7.03 6.11
CA SER A 15 -2.83 7.78 6.48
C SER A 15 -1.89 8.00 5.32
N LEU A 16 -1.69 6.98 4.47
CA LEU A 16 -0.95 7.11 3.22
C LEU A 16 -1.60 8.16 2.30
N GLU A 17 -2.93 8.13 2.14
CA GLU A 17 -3.65 9.11 1.32
C GLU A 17 -3.39 10.54 1.78
N ARG A 18 -3.51 10.81 3.10
CA ARG A 18 -3.26 12.14 3.66
C ARG A 18 -1.84 12.64 3.39
N ILE A 19 -0.85 11.75 3.53
CA ILE A 19 0.55 12.09 3.22
C ILE A 19 0.70 12.39 1.73
N LEU A 20 0.15 11.55 0.85
CA LEU A 20 0.27 11.72 -0.59
C LEU A 20 -0.47 12.95 -1.12
N SER A 21 -1.62 13.31 -0.53
CA SER A 21 -2.43 14.48 -0.90
C SER A 21 -1.87 15.80 -0.40
N SER A 22 -1.10 15.79 0.70
CA SER A 22 -0.47 16.99 1.27
C SER A 22 0.87 17.35 0.61
N HIS A 23 1.48 16.43 -0.12
CA HIS A 23 2.81 16.64 -0.69
C HIS A 23 2.75 17.05 -2.17
N PRO A 24 3.35 18.20 -2.56
CA PRO A 24 3.40 18.63 -3.96
C PRO A 24 4.20 17.67 -4.85
N HIS A 25 5.12 16.90 -4.27
CA HIS A 25 5.89 15.87 -4.95
C HIS A 25 5.55 14.48 -4.40
N LYS A 26 4.93 13.66 -5.23
CA LYS A 26 4.67 12.25 -4.91
C LYS A 26 5.99 11.48 -4.77
N PRO A 27 6.18 10.65 -3.71
CA PRO A 27 7.37 9.81 -3.55
C PRO A 27 7.55 8.83 -4.72
N ARG A 28 8.75 8.26 -4.87
CA ARG A 28 9.03 7.27 -5.93
C ARG A 28 8.25 5.96 -5.77
N GLY A 29 7.93 5.62 -4.52
CA GLY A 29 7.15 4.45 -4.19
C GLY A 29 6.83 4.37 -2.70
N ILE A 30 6.07 3.34 -2.36
CA ILE A 30 5.53 3.02 -1.05
C ILE A 30 5.84 1.54 -0.79
N VAL A 31 6.26 1.22 0.42
CA VAL A 31 6.30 -0.14 0.97
C VAL A 31 5.51 -0.08 2.27
N ALA A 32 4.40 -0.82 2.33
CA ALA A 32 3.47 -0.80 3.45
C ALA A 32 3.20 -2.21 3.93
N THR A 33 3.41 -2.46 5.21
CA THR A 33 2.92 -3.67 5.87
C THR A 33 1.48 -3.44 6.32
N LEU A 34 0.55 -4.28 5.89
CA LEU A 34 -0.85 -4.25 6.30
C LEU A 34 -1.16 -5.48 7.16
N LYS A 35 -1.73 -5.25 8.34
CA LYS A 35 -2.09 -6.28 9.32
C LYS A 35 -3.50 -6.82 9.02
N LEU A 36 -3.59 -8.05 8.51
CA LEU A 36 -4.81 -8.80 8.24
C LEU A 36 -5.24 -9.60 9.48
N SER A 37 -5.67 -8.89 10.52
CA SER A 37 -6.18 -9.52 11.76
C SER A 37 -7.45 -10.34 11.53
N ASP A 38 -8.22 -9.98 10.49
CA ASP A 38 -9.41 -10.68 10.02
C ASP A 38 -9.23 -11.09 8.55
N LEU A 39 -9.63 -12.32 8.21
CA LEU A 39 -9.58 -12.87 6.85
C LEU A 39 -10.50 -12.11 5.89
N SER A 40 -11.56 -11.47 6.40
CA SER A 40 -12.45 -10.62 5.59
C SER A 40 -11.70 -9.50 4.87
N HIS A 41 -10.61 -9.00 5.45
CA HIS A 41 -9.77 -7.96 4.83
C HIS A 41 -9.00 -8.43 3.59
N ALA A 42 -8.90 -9.74 3.34
CA ALA A 42 -8.34 -10.24 2.09
C ALA A 42 -9.21 -9.84 0.88
N GLU A 43 -10.51 -9.63 1.07
CA GLU A 43 -11.44 -9.17 0.02
C GLU A 43 -11.21 -7.70 -0.35
N GLU A 44 -10.56 -6.92 0.52
CA GLU A 44 -10.27 -5.50 0.29
C GLU A 44 -8.94 -5.26 -0.45
N LEU A 45 -8.15 -6.31 -0.70
CA LEU A 45 -6.86 -6.24 -1.39
C LEU A 45 -6.95 -5.50 -2.72
N ASP A 46 -7.98 -5.80 -3.51
CA ASP A 46 -8.22 -5.18 -4.80
C ASP A 46 -8.52 -3.69 -4.65
N GLN A 47 -9.31 -3.32 -3.63
CA GLN A 47 -9.62 -1.93 -3.33
C GLN A 47 -8.36 -1.15 -2.95
N TRP A 48 -7.47 -1.71 -2.14
CA TRP A 48 -6.22 -1.03 -1.78
C TRP A 48 -5.26 -0.89 -2.97
N CYS A 49 -5.24 -1.89 -3.86
CA CYS A 49 -4.53 -1.79 -5.13
C CYS A 49 -5.09 -0.68 -6.02
N LEU A 50 -6.42 -0.56 -6.11
CA LEU A 50 -7.09 0.51 -6.84
C LEU A 50 -6.81 1.90 -6.24
N SER A 51 -6.77 2.04 -4.91
CA SER A 51 -6.34 3.28 -4.26
C SER A 51 -4.90 3.65 -4.65
N CYS A 52 -3.98 2.70 -4.64
CA CYS A 52 -2.61 2.97 -5.06
C CYS A 52 -2.51 3.33 -6.55
N ALA A 53 -3.34 2.71 -7.39
CA ALA A 53 -3.44 3.04 -8.81
C ALA A 53 -3.97 4.46 -9.04
N SER A 54 -4.98 4.89 -8.29
CA SER A 54 -5.50 6.26 -8.37
C SER A 54 -4.46 7.30 -7.92
N TRP A 55 -3.54 6.92 -7.03
CA TRP A 55 -2.40 7.74 -6.66
C TRP A 55 -1.26 7.74 -7.70
N GLY A 56 -1.36 6.95 -8.76
CA GLY A 56 -0.40 6.90 -9.87
C GLY A 56 0.71 5.85 -9.70
N TYR A 57 0.47 4.82 -8.87
CA TYR A 57 1.42 3.72 -8.65
C TYR A 57 0.93 2.40 -9.26
N GLN A 58 1.86 1.54 -9.61
CA GLN A 58 1.60 0.12 -9.82
C GLN A 58 1.90 -0.65 -8.54
N THR A 59 1.01 -1.55 -8.17
CA THR A 59 1.13 -2.34 -6.95
C THR A 59 1.61 -3.76 -7.20
N ARG A 60 2.30 -4.30 -6.21
CA ARG A 60 2.50 -5.73 -5.98
C ARG A 60 2.20 -6.01 -4.51
N VAL A 61 1.53 -7.12 -4.26
CA VAL A 61 1.19 -7.56 -2.91
C VAL A 61 1.77 -8.95 -2.70
N GLN A 62 2.35 -9.19 -1.53
CA GLN A 62 2.85 -10.50 -1.10
C GLN A 62 2.53 -10.74 0.37
N GLN A 63 2.14 -11.96 0.72
CA GLN A 63 2.01 -12.36 2.11
C GLN A 63 3.39 -12.47 2.76
N LEU A 64 3.54 -11.95 3.99
CA LEU A 64 4.76 -12.09 4.76
C LEU A 64 4.78 -13.45 5.48
N SER A 65 5.98 -13.96 5.78
CA SER A 65 6.17 -15.28 6.41
C SER A 65 5.70 -15.35 7.87
N THR A 66 5.32 -14.22 8.47
CA THR A 66 4.95 -14.08 9.89
C THR A 66 3.47 -14.37 10.11
N GLY A 67 3.12 -15.61 10.47
CA GLY A 67 1.81 -15.98 11.01
C GLY A 67 0.62 -15.89 10.04
N GLY A 68 0.85 -15.52 8.78
CA GLY A 68 -0.18 -15.44 7.74
C GLY A 68 -1.13 -14.24 7.86
N GLN A 69 -0.97 -13.40 8.88
CA GLN A 69 -1.84 -12.26 9.18
C GLN A 69 -1.27 -10.94 8.67
N GLU A 70 -0.27 -10.95 7.82
CA GLU A 70 0.33 -9.72 7.31
C GLU A 70 0.69 -9.85 5.83
N ILE A 71 0.52 -8.75 5.13
CA ILE A 71 0.94 -8.59 3.74
C ILE A 71 1.88 -7.39 3.62
N CYS A 72 2.76 -7.45 2.63
CA CYS A 72 3.52 -6.32 2.15
C CYS A 72 2.92 -5.83 0.82
N LEU A 73 2.49 -4.58 0.80
CA LEU A 73 2.08 -3.86 -0.38
C LEU A 73 3.22 -2.95 -0.83
N VAL A 74 3.71 -3.19 -2.04
CA VAL A 74 4.72 -2.37 -2.70
C VAL A 74 4.06 -1.60 -3.84
N ALA A 75 4.03 -0.27 -3.76
CA ALA A 75 3.53 0.61 -4.81
C ALA A 75 4.68 1.41 -5.42
N GLN A 76 4.88 1.34 -6.73
CA GLN A 76 5.97 2.03 -7.42
C GLN A 76 5.44 2.83 -8.60
N LYS A 77 6.01 4.01 -8.86
CA LYS A 77 5.67 4.75 -10.09
C LYS A 77 6.06 3.88 -11.26
N LYS A 78 5.25 3.86 -12.32
CA LYS A 78 5.72 3.37 -13.62
C LYS A 78 6.99 4.13 -13.95
N ASN A 79 8.12 3.43 -14.06
CA ASN A 79 9.22 4.01 -14.80
C ASN A 79 8.68 4.23 -16.21
N SER A 80 8.56 5.49 -16.64
CA SER A 80 8.60 5.78 -18.07
C SER A 80 9.90 5.15 -18.53
N SER A 81 9.82 4.08 -19.32
CA SER A 81 10.99 3.53 -19.99
C SER A 81 11.72 4.71 -20.62
N ARG A 82 12.96 4.96 -20.19
CA ARG A 82 13.87 5.79 -20.97
C ARG A 82 14.10 5.02 -22.27
N ASN A 83 13.39 5.40 -23.31
CA ASN A 83 13.79 5.20 -24.69
C ASN A 83 14.12 6.57 -25.27
#